data_AF-A0A818GHS3-F1
#
_entry.id   AF-A0A818GHS3-F1
#
_cell.length_a   1.000
_cell.length_b   1.000
_cell.length_c   1.000
_cell.angle_alpha   90.00
_cell.angle_beta   90.00
_cell.angle_gamma   90.00
#
_symmetry.space_group_name_H-M   'P 1'
#
loop_
_entity.id
_entity.type
_entity.pdbx_description
1 polymer ?
#
loop_
_entity_poly.entity_id
_entity_poly.type
_entity_poly.pdbx_seq_one_letter_code
_entity_poly.pdbx_strand_id
1 'polypeptide(L)'
;MKSDVLKLFRTAIDAVDPYTCVKHHLVFNNHSNNGITELHIGNNHIILDHNLYIAAFGKAAIGMCRAVDELFHEHIIKGIASVPVGSIEQAKRKDLYIYMYVYVHVDRN
;
A
#
# COMPACT_ATOMS: atom_id res chain seq x y z
N MET A 1 -13.34 -23.51 -21.41
CA MET A 1 -13.38 -24.16 -20.08
C MET A 1 -12.05 -24.05 -19.31
N LYS A 2 -10.92 -24.62 -19.76
CA LYS A 2 -9.63 -24.46 -19.02
C LYS A 2 -9.17 -23.00 -18.88
N SER A 3 -9.34 -22.21 -19.95
CA SER A 3 -9.05 -20.77 -19.96
C SER A 3 -9.87 -20.01 -18.91
N ASP A 4 -11.15 -20.36 -18.77
CA ASP A 4 -12.11 -19.65 -17.93
C ASP A 4 -11.83 -19.92 -16.45
N VAL A 5 -11.47 -21.17 -16.12
CA VAL A 5 -11.04 -21.55 -14.76
C VAL A 5 -9.74 -20.86 -14.37
N LEU A 6 -8.75 -20.80 -15.27
CA LEU A 6 -7.50 -20.08 -15.01
C LEU A 6 -7.74 -18.58 -14.83
N LYS A 7 -8.64 -18.00 -15.63
CA LYS A 7 -9.03 -16.60 -15.49
C LYS A 7 -9.69 -16.36 -14.13
N LEU A 8 -10.67 -17.18 -13.74
CA LEU A 8 -11.34 -17.08 -12.45
C LEU A 8 -10.35 -17.19 -11.28
N PHE A 9 -9.43 -18.16 -11.33
CA PHE A 9 -8.41 -18.34 -10.31
C PHE A 9 -7.49 -17.11 -10.18
N ARG A 10 -7.02 -16.58 -11.30
CA ARG A 10 -6.19 -15.37 -11.31
C ARG A 10 -6.94 -14.16 -10.76
N THR A 11 -8.18 -13.95 -11.21
CA THR A 11 -9.02 -12.87 -10.68
C THR A 11 -9.25 -13.01 -9.18
N ALA A 12 -9.40 -14.23 -8.66
CA ALA A 12 -9.52 -14.46 -7.22
C ALA A 12 -8.24 -14.09 -6.46
N ILE A 13 -7.06 -14.40 -7.00
CA ILE A 13 -5.78 -13.98 -6.44
C ILE A 13 -5.64 -12.45 -6.49
N ASP A 14 -5.90 -11.84 -7.65
CA ASP A 14 -5.76 -10.40 -7.85
C ASP A 14 -6.70 -9.61 -6.91
N ALA A 15 -7.90 -10.15 -6.63
CA ALA A 15 -8.86 -9.54 -5.71
C ALA A 15 -8.36 -9.47 -4.26
N VAL A 16 -7.41 -10.32 -3.86
CA VAL A 16 -6.84 -10.38 -2.51
C VAL A 16 -5.36 -10.00 -2.48
N ASP A 17 -4.77 -9.61 -3.61
CA ASP A 17 -3.40 -9.11 -3.68
C ASP A 17 -3.30 -7.82 -2.83
N PRO A 18 -2.45 -7.77 -1.79
CA PRO A 18 -2.43 -6.65 -0.85
C PRO A 18 -2.18 -5.29 -1.50
N TYR A 19 -1.35 -5.25 -2.53
CA TYR A 19 -1.08 -4.03 -3.28
C TYR A 19 -2.32 -3.56 -4.06
N THR A 20 -3.00 -4.47 -4.75
CA THR A 20 -4.24 -4.21 -5.49
C THR A 20 -5.38 -3.82 -4.54
N CYS A 21 -5.53 -4.51 -3.40
CA CYS A 21 -6.54 -4.19 -2.40
C CYS A 21 -6.40 -2.75 -1.89
N VAL A 22 -5.19 -2.31 -1.56
CA VAL A 22 -4.95 -0.93 -1.10
C VAL A 22 -5.34 0.07 -2.19
N LYS A 23 -4.94 -0.16 -3.45
CA LYS A 23 -5.30 0.74 -4.55
C LYS A 23 -6.80 0.83 -4.81
N HIS A 24 -7.54 -0.24 -4.58
CA HIS A 24 -8.99 -0.25 -4.77
C HIS A 24 -9.76 0.37 -3.60
N HIS A 25 -9.26 0.23 -2.36
CA HIS A 25 -9.99 0.70 -1.17
C HIS A 25 -9.60 2.10 -0.73
N LEU A 26 -8.38 2.57 -1.05
CA LEU A 26 -8.01 3.96 -0.84
C LEU A 26 -8.51 4.78 -2.02
N VAL A 27 -9.70 5.33 -1.86
CA VAL A 27 -10.31 6.24 -2.83
C VAL A 27 -9.73 7.62 -2.60
N PHE A 28 -9.32 8.28 -3.68
CA PHE A 28 -8.87 9.66 -3.63
C PHE A 28 -9.46 10.46 -4.77
N ASN A 29 -9.78 11.72 -4.48
CA ASN A 29 -10.19 12.69 -5.48
C ASN A 29 -9.11 13.76 -5.57
N ASN A 30 -8.53 13.89 -6.76
CA ASN A 30 -7.75 15.08 -7.10
C ASN A 30 -8.75 16.11 -7.62
N HIS A 31 -9.08 17.10 -6.80
CA HIS A 31 -9.89 18.22 -7.25
C HIS A 31 -9.02 19.12 -8.14
N SER A 32 -9.02 18.80 -9.44
CA SER A 32 -8.20 19.44 -10.50
C SER A 32 -8.33 20.96 -10.56
N ASN A 33 -9.36 21.53 -9.94
CA ASN A 33 -9.61 22.97 -9.95
C ASN A 33 -8.82 23.72 -8.87
N ASN A 34 -8.45 23.05 -7.76
CA ASN A 34 -7.80 23.67 -6.60
C ASN A 34 -6.50 22.96 -6.14
N GLY A 35 -6.11 21.85 -6.77
CA GLY A 35 -4.89 21.10 -6.38
C GLY A 35 -5.00 20.39 -5.03
N ILE A 36 -6.20 20.26 -4.48
CA ILE A 36 -6.46 19.58 -3.21
C ILE A 36 -6.62 18.08 -3.49
N THR A 37 -5.83 17.28 -2.78
CA THR A 37 -5.97 15.82 -2.76
C THR A 37 -6.74 15.42 -1.51
N GLU A 38 -7.86 14.72 -1.68
CA GLU A 38 -8.67 14.21 -0.57
C GLU A 38 -8.61 12.69 -0.53
N LEU A 39 -8.33 12.14 0.65
CA LEU A 39 -8.38 10.72 0.95
C LEU A 39 -9.73 10.36 1.57
N HIS A 40 -10.43 9.42 0.94
CA HIS A 40 -11.75 8.96 1.37
C HIS A 40 -11.62 7.58 2.04
N ILE A 41 -12.00 7.49 3.32
CA ILE A 41 -11.99 6.25 4.09
C ILE A 41 -13.37 6.04 4.71
N GLY A 42 -14.17 5.16 4.11
CA GLY A 42 -15.57 4.99 4.47
C GLY A 42 -16.34 6.30 4.27
N ASN A 43 -16.85 6.88 5.36
CA ASN A 43 -17.57 8.16 5.34
C ASN A 43 -16.69 9.35 5.74
N ASN A 44 -15.39 9.13 5.96
CA ASN A 44 -14.47 10.18 6.34
C ASN A 44 -13.73 10.70 5.11
N HIS A 45 -13.59 12.03 5.05
CA HIS A 45 -12.83 12.74 4.02
C HIS A 45 -11.70 13.50 4.70
N ILE A 46 -10.46 13.21 4.31
CA ILE A 46 -9.26 13.78 4.90
C ILE A 46 -8.50 14.51 3.81
N ILE A 47 -8.28 15.82 3.97
CA ILE A 47 -7.43 16.59 3.07
C ILE A 47 -5.97 16.18 3.30
N LEU A 48 -5.30 15.79 2.23
CA LEU A 48 -3.89 15.47 2.24
C LEU A 48 -3.09 16.72 1.87
N ASP A 49 -2.19 17.12 2.77
CA ASP A 49 -1.26 18.24 2.60
C ASP A 49 -0.03 17.98 3.47
N HIS A 50 0.91 17.18 2.94
CA HIS A 50 2.14 16.80 3.65
C HIS A 50 1.90 16.40 5.11
N ASN A 51 0.86 15.61 5.36
CA ASN A 51 0.35 15.26 6.69
C ASN A 51 0.12 13.76 6.88
N LEU A 52 0.58 12.91 5.95
CA LEU A 52 0.37 11.46 5.98
C LEU A 52 1.55 10.75 6.66
N TYR A 53 1.24 9.95 7.68
CA TYR A 53 2.19 9.03 8.33
C TYR A 53 1.78 7.58 8.06
N ILE A 54 2.77 6.71 7.84
CA ILE A 54 2.53 5.29 7.57
C ILE A 54 3.01 4.43 8.74
N ALA A 55 2.17 3.52 9.20
CA ALA A 55 2.56 2.44 10.10
C ALA A 55 2.02 1.12 9.55
N ALA A 56 2.91 0.17 9.25
CA ALA A 56 2.55 -1.09 8.62
C ALA A 56 3.20 -2.29 9.30
N PHE A 57 2.48 -3.41 9.35
CA PHE A 57 2.92 -4.60 10.07
C PHE A 57 2.54 -5.87 9.31
N GLY A 58 3.43 -6.86 9.33
CA GLY A 58 3.18 -8.19 8.81
C GLY A 58 3.74 -8.45 7.41
N LYS A 59 3.53 -9.66 6.90
CA LYS A 59 4.20 -10.18 5.69
C LYS A 59 3.92 -9.34 4.44
N ALA A 60 2.68 -8.86 4.31
CA ALA A 60 2.21 -8.08 3.19
C ALA A 60 2.52 -6.57 3.31
N ALA A 61 3.05 -6.11 4.45
CA ALA A 61 3.19 -4.70 4.77
C ALA A 61 3.96 -3.92 3.70
N ILE A 62 5.04 -4.49 3.16
CA ILE A 62 5.83 -3.83 2.10
C ILE A 62 5.00 -3.63 0.83
N GLY A 63 4.23 -4.65 0.42
CA GLY A 63 3.37 -4.55 -0.75
C GLY A 63 2.27 -3.50 -0.59
N MET A 64 1.69 -3.42 0.61
CA MET A 64 0.68 -2.41 0.95
C MET A 64 1.28 -1.00 1.01
N CYS A 65 2.44 -0.84 1.67
CA CYS A 65 3.14 0.44 1.73
C CYS A 65 3.49 0.97 0.34
N ARG A 66 3.85 0.08 -0.59
CA ARG A 66 4.12 0.48 -1.98
C ARG A 66 2.90 1.06 -2.66
N ALA A 67 1.73 0.45 -2.46
CA ALA A 67 0.51 0.99 -3.02
C ALA A 67 0.20 2.38 -2.45
N VAL A 68 0.43 2.61 -1.16
CA VAL A 68 0.25 3.93 -0.52
C VAL A 68 1.26 4.95 -1.06
N ASP A 69 2.53 4.58 -1.15
CA ASP A 69 3.60 5.44 -1.66
C ASP A 69 3.32 5.88 -3.11
N GLU A 70 2.90 4.96 -3.99
CA GLU A 70 2.55 5.31 -5.37
C GLU A 70 1.31 6.22 -5.50
N LEU A 71 0.40 6.20 -4.52
CA LEU A 71 -0.82 7.00 -4.54
C LEU A 71 -0.63 8.39 -3.92
N PHE A 72 0.19 8.48 -2.86
CA PHE A 72 0.23 9.64 -1.98
C PHE A 72 1.66 10.11 -1.67
N HIS A 73 2.63 9.78 -2.53
CA HIS A 73 4.06 10.06 -2.32
C HIS A 73 4.33 11.46 -1.75
N GLU A 74 3.73 12.49 -2.36
CA GLU A 74 3.96 13.89 -2.00
C GLU A 74 3.42 14.26 -0.61
N HIS A 75 2.46 13.51 -0.07
CA HIS A 75 1.85 13.82 1.22
C HIS A 75 2.47 13.04 2.38
N ILE A 76 3.33 12.06 2.11
CA ILE A 76 3.95 11.21 3.13
C ILE A 76 5.08 11.97 3.83
N ILE A 77 4.94 12.15 5.15
CA ILE A 77 6.01 12.70 5.99
C ILE A 77 7.05 11.62 6.31
N LYS A 78 6.59 10.51 6.90
CA LYS A 78 7.41 9.39 7.36
C LYS A 78 6.58 8.11 7.46
N GLY A 79 7.28 6.98 7.40
CA GLY A 79 6.68 5.67 7.60
C GLY A 79 7.54 4.74 8.46
N ILE A 80 6.88 3.78 9.09
CA ILE A 80 7.51 2.62 9.73
C ILE A 80 6.82 1.34 9.27
N ALA A 81 7.62 0.31 8.96
CA ALA A 81 7.13 -1.01 8.64
C ALA A 81 7.83 -2.07 9.49
N SER A 82 7.07 -2.97 10.11
CA SER A 82 7.59 -4.14 10.81
C SER A 82 7.26 -5.40 10.03
N VAL A 83 8.27 -6.11 9.54
CA VAL A 83 8.10 -7.26 8.66
C VAL A 83 8.89 -8.47 9.11
N PRO A 84 8.44 -9.70 8.81
CA PRO A 84 9.23 -10.89 9.04
C PRO A 84 10.52 -10.88 8.21
N VAL A 85 11.54 -11.57 8.71
CA VAL A 85 12.77 -11.90 7.97
C VAL A 85 12.44 -12.44 6.57
N GLY A 86 13.21 -11.99 5.56
CA GLY A 86 13.05 -12.39 4.16
C GLY A 86 11.91 -11.69 3.41
N SER A 87 11.12 -10.83 4.07
CA SER A 87 10.03 -10.09 3.40
C SER A 87 10.55 -8.99 2.46
N ILE A 88 11.68 -8.38 2.80
CA ILE A 88 12.34 -7.33 2.00
C ILE A 88 12.90 -7.93 0.69
N GLU A 89 13.50 -9.10 0.76
CA GLU A 89 14.13 -9.78 -0.39
C GLU A 89 13.10 -10.18 -1.45
N GLN A 90 11.88 -10.50 -1.00
CA GLN A 90 10.75 -10.82 -1.87
C GLN A 90 10.16 -9.57 -2.54
N ALA A 91 10.38 -8.38 -1.98
CA ALA A 91 9.90 -7.13 -2.54
C ALA A 91 10.78 -6.71 -3.73
N LYS A 92 10.23 -6.83 -4.95
CA LYS A 92 10.96 -6.66 -6.23
C LYS A 92 11.39 -5.23 -6.60
N ARG A 93 11.27 -4.22 -5.72
CA ARG A 93 11.71 -2.84 -6.02
C ARG A 93 12.46 -2.22 -4.85
N LYS A 94 13.59 -1.59 -5.14
CA LYS A 94 14.48 -0.93 -4.17
C LYS A 94 14.11 0.52 -3.86
N ASP A 95 13.05 1.05 -4.47
CA ASP A 95 12.77 2.50 -4.43
C ASP A 95 11.83 2.89 -3.26
N LEU A 96 11.38 1.93 -2.45
CA LEU A 96 10.37 2.14 -1.40
C LEU A 96 10.87 2.81 -0.12
N TYR A 97 12.17 3.13 -0.04
CA TYR A 97 12.85 3.28 1.25
C TYR A 97 13.15 4.73 1.67
N ILE A 98 12.82 5.74 0.85
CA ILE A 98 13.30 7.10 1.13
C ILE A 98 12.66 7.69 2.40
N TYR A 99 11.42 7.28 2.73
CA TYR A 99 10.67 7.77 3.89
C TYR A 99 10.28 6.69 4.90
N MET A 100 10.66 5.44 4.70
CA MET A 100 10.16 4.28 5.46
C MET A 100 11.27 3.61 6.28
N TYR A 101 11.16 3.63 7.60
CA TYR A 101 12.00 2.81 8.48
C TYR A 101 11.46 1.38 8.51
N VAL A 102 12.25 0.41 8.02
CA VAL A 102 11.85 -1.00 8.01
C VAL A 102 12.55 -1.74 9.14
N TYR A 103 11.78 -2.24 10.10
CA TYR A 103 12.24 -3.15 11.14
C TYR A 103 11.95 -4.58 10.74
N VAL A 104 12.97 -5.43 10.80
CA VAL A 104 12.83 -6.86 10.52
C VAL A 104 12.74 -7.60 11.84
N HIS A 105 11.65 -8.32 12.07
CA HIS A 105 11.49 -9.17 13.25
C HIS A 105 11.58 -10.64 12.88
N VAL A 106 12.08 -11.43 13.83
CA VAL A 106 11.97 -12.89 13.78
C VAL A 106 10.58 -13.24 14.31
N ASP A 107 9.78 -13.92 13.48
CA ASP A 107 8.51 -14.51 13.93
C ASP A 107 8.82 -15.47 15.09
N ARG A 108 8.37 -15.15 16.30
CA ARG A 108 8.39 -16.11 17.40
C ARG A 108 7.21 -17.06 17.17
N ASN A 109 7.51 -18.25 16.66
CA ASN A 109 6.57 -19.38 16.68
C ASN A 109 6.22 -19.77 18.12
#